data_AF-L7LCC5-F1
#
_entry.id   AF-L7LCC5-F1
#
_cell.length_a   1.000
_cell.length_b   1.000
_cell.length_c   1.000
_cell.angle_alpha   90.00
_cell.angle_beta   90.00
_cell.angle_gamma   90.00
#
_symmetry.space_group_name_H-M   'P 1'
#
loop_
_entity.id
_entity.type
_entity.pdbx_description
1 polymer ?
#
loop_
_entity_poly.entity_id
_entity_poly.type
_entity_poly.pdbx_seq_one_letter_code
_entity_poly.pdbx_strand_id
1 'polypeptide(L)'
;MTVPITFRFVDVYDDEPHVQLETLMAPPPPIATPTELNEWADDHVFPHTGDGKAIDKDAAYFAEVTVCDSQPELVGVEFAWGC
;
A
#
# COMPACT_ATOMS: atom_id res chain seq x y z
N MET A 1 13.48 -3.58 -13.58
CA MET A 1 12.37 -3.11 -14.43
C MET A 1 11.20 -2.82 -13.50
N THR A 2 10.46 -1.74 -13.72
CA THR A 2 9.28 -1.39 -12.91
C THR A 2 7.99 -1.65 -13.70
N VAL A 3 6.90 -1.90 -12.99
CA VAL A 3 5.55 -2.09 -13.52
C VAL A 3 4.60 -1.09 -12.86
N PRO A 4 3.55 -0.65 -13.57
CA PRO A 4 2.51 0.19 -12.99
C PRO A 4 1.57 -0.67 -12.11
N ILE A 5 1.34 -0.23 -10.88
CA ILE A 5 0.41 -0.85 -9.93
C ILE A 5 -0.44 0.25 -9.32
N THR A 6 -1.77 0.14 -9.38
CA THR A 6 -2.67 1.14 -8.78
C THR A 6 -3.15 0.66 -7.43
N PHE A 7 -2.99 1.53 -6.44
CA PHE A 7 -3.37 1.30 -5.05
C PHE A 7 -4.49 2.25 -4.63
N ARG A 8 -5.40 1.75 -3.81
CA ARG A 8 -6.28 2.55 -2.98
C ARG A 8 -5.68 2.62 -1.58
N PHE A 9 -5.17 3.79 -1.23
CA PHE A 9 -4.66 4.10 0.10
C PHE A 9 -5.79 4.57 1.02
N VAL A 10 -5.76 4.12 2.27
CA VAL A 10 -6.61 4.60 3.35
C VAL A 10 -5.73 4.86 4.56
N ASP A 11 -5.48 6.13 4.86
CA ASP A 11 -4.79 6.53 6.08
C ASP A 11 -5.85 6.93 7.12
N VAL A 12 -5.81 6.36 8.31
CA VAL A 12 -6.76 6.64 9.39
C VAL A 12 -6.02 7.38 10.49
N TYR A 13 -6.50 8.56 10.86
CA TYR A 13 -5.93 9.40 11.93
C TYR A 13 -7.00 9.76 12.95
N ASP A 14 -6.87 9.34 14.21
CA ASP A 14 -7.92 9.52 15.24
C ASP A 14 -9.33 9.14 14.72
N ASP A 15 -9.45 7.96 14.12
CA ASP A 15 -10.66 7.44 13.47
C ASP A 15 -11.16 8.21 12.22
N GLU A 16 -10.40 9.18 11.71
CA GLU A 16 -10.72 9.92 10.47
C GLU A 16 -10.00 9.29 9.25
N PRO A 17 -10.74 8.69 8.28
CA PRO A 17 -10.14 8.09 7.10
C PRO A 17 -9.88 9.11 5.98
N HIS A 18 -8.66 9.08 5.45
CA HIS A 18 -8.20 9.82 4.29
C HIS A 18 -7.92 8.83 3.15
N VAL A 19 -8.68 8.95 2.06
CA VAL A 19 -8.61 7.99 0.94
C VAL A 19 -7.93 8.63 -0.26
N GLN A 20 -6.98 7.90 -0.86
CA GLN A 20 -6.32 8.29 -2.11
C GLN A 20 -6.24 7.10 -3.07
N LEU A 21 -6.27 7.38 -4.37
CA LEU A 21 -5.92 6.41 -5.41
C LEU A 21 -4.65 6.90 -6.11
N GLU A 22 -3.64 6.04 -6.20
CA GLU A 22 -2.36 6.37 -6.83
C GLU A 22 -1.82 5.18 -7.63
N THR A 23 -1.20 5.45 -8.78
CA THR A 23 -0.47 4.45 -9.57
C THR A 23 1.03 4.60 -9.31
N LEU A 24 1.63 3.57 -8.73
CA LEU A 24 3.05 3.50 -8.43
C LEU A 24 3.80 2.76 -9.54
N MET A 25 5.03 3.20 -9.82
CA MET A 25 5.98 2.48 -10.66
C MET A 25 6.96 1.73 -9.75
N ALA A 26 6.71 0.45 -9.50
CA ALA A 26 7.49 -0.36 -8.56
C ALA A 26 8.06 -1.62 -9.22
N PRO A 27 9.11 -2.24 -8.68
CA PRO A 27 9.51 -3.59 -9.10
C PRO A 27 8.32 -4.55 -8.97
N PRO A 28 8.19 -5.58 -9.82
CA PRO A 28 7.13 -6.58 -9.67
C PRO A 28 7.13 -7.21 -8.27
N PRO A 29 5.99 -7.22 -7.56
CA PRO A 29 5.88 -7.87 -6.25
C PRO A 29 6.25 -9.36 -6.29
N PRO A 30 6.92 -9.90 -5.26
CA PRO A 30 7.14 -11.34 -5.16
C PRO A 30 5.82 -12.06 -4.84
N ILE A 31 5.46 -13.08 -5.62
CA ILE A 31 4.26 -13.92 -5.38
C ILE A 31 4.60 -15.18 -4.57
N ALA A 32 5.84 -15.29 -4.07
CA ALA A 32 6.35 -16.53 -3.49
C ALA A 32 5.78 -16.80 -2.08
N THR A 33 5.83 -15.82 -1.18
CA THR A 33 5.29 -15.95 0.18
C THR A 33 4.66 -14.64 0.68
N PRO A 34 3.70 -14.71 1.63
CA PRO A 34 3.15 -13.50 2.26
C PRO A 34 4.20 -12.64 2.96
N THR A 35 5.26 -13.25 3.51
CA THR A 35 6.35 -12.52 4.16
C THR A 35 7.13 -11.68 3.17
N GLU A 36 7.59 -12.27 2.07
CA GLU A 36 8.33 -11.53 1.03
C GLU A 36 7.46 -10.45 0.38
N LEU A 37 6.16 -10.71 0.22
CA LEU A 37 5.23 -9.73 -0.33
C LEU A 37 5.03 -8.54 0.61
N ASN A 38 4.97 -8.76 1.93
CA ASN A 38 4.91 -7.69 2.92
C ASN A 38 6.22 -6.91 3.00
N GLU A 39 7.38 -7.58 2.99
CA GLU A 39 8.69 -6.91 2.94
C GLU A 39 8.83 -6.02 1.69
N TRP A 40 8.35 -6.51 0.54
CA TRP A 40 8.27 -5.70 -0.67
C TRP A 40 7.35 -4.48 -0.51
N ALA A 41 6.20 -4.64 0.17
CA ALA A 41 5.26 -3.55 0.41
C ALA A 41 5.82 -2.50 1.38
N ASP A 42 6.58 -2.92 2.40
CA ASP A 42 7.28 -2.02 3.32
C ASP A 42 8.26 -1.10 2.58
N ASP A 43 8.97 -1.63 1.58
CA ASP A 43 9.96 -0.86 0.82
C ASP A 43 9.35 0.01 -0.29
N HIS A 44 8.23 -0.40 -0.87
CA HIS A 44 7.71 0.19 -2.12
C HIS A 44 6.33 0.83 -2.02
N VAL A 45 5.52 0.48 -1.03
CA VAL A 45 4.14 0.96 -0.86
C VAL A 45 4.00 1.81 0.39
N PHE A 46 4.54 1.35 1.52
CA PHE A 46 4.48 2.07 2.79
C PHE A 46 4.98 3.54 2.71
N PRO A 47 6.05 3.89 1.96
CA PRO A 47 6.49 5.28 1.84
C PRO A 47 5.49 6.24 1.17
N HIS A 48 4.45 5.69 0.53
CA HIS A 48 3.35 6.44 -0.09
C HIS A 48 2.13 6.56 0.82
N THR A 49 2.17 5.92 1.99
CA THR A 49 1.13 6.07 3.02
C THR A 49 1.41 7.28 3.88
N GLY A 50 0.34 7.85 4.41
CA GLY A 50 0.37 8.97 5.32
C GLY A 50 0.75 10.30 4.67
N ASP A 51 0.28 11.39 5.26
CA ASP A 51 0.48 12.75 4.73
C ASP A 51 1.47 13.58 5.54
N GLY A 52 2.13 12.95 6.54
CA GLY A 52 3.08 13.58 7.45
C GLY A 52 2.46 14.57 8.44
N LYS A 53 1.13 14.71 8.50
CA LYS A 53 0.44 15.68 9.37
C LYS A 53 -0.04 15.12 10.70
N ALA A 54 0.05 13.81 10.89
CA ALA A 54 -0.48 13.10 12.05
C ALA A 54 0.64 12.54 12.96
N ILE A 55 1.58 13.40 13.34
CA ILE A 55 2.78 12.99 14.12
C ILE A 55 2.42 12.67 15.59
N ASP A 56 1.30 13.22 16.09
CA ASP A 56 0.81 13.12 17.47
C ASP A 56 -0.53 12.37 17.60
N LYS A 57 -0.94 11.65 16.55
CA LYS A 57 -2.22 10.92 16.48
C LYS A 57 -2.02 9.41 16.44
N ASP A 58 -3.03 8.67 16.89
CA ASP A 58 -3.13 7.25 16.59
C ASP A 58 -3.38 7.09 15.09
N ALA A 59 -2.55 6.30 14.43
CA ALA A 59 -2.52 6.20 12.98
C ALA A 59 -2.46 4.75 12.49
N ALA A 60 -3.34 4.40 11.56
CA ALA A 60 -3.31 3.14 10.83
C ALA A 60 -3.33 3.41 9.32
N TYR A 61 -2.54 2.66 8.56
CA TYR A 61 -2.34 2.87 7.14
C TYR A 61 -2.69 1.61 6.38
N PHE A 62 -3.47 1.74 5.32
CA PHE A 62 -3.90 0.61 4.49
C PHE A 62 -3.65 0.90 3.02
N ALA A 63 -3.28 -0.12 2.26
CA ALA A 63 -3.15 -0.04 0.81
C ALA A 63 -3.73 -1.29 0.14
N GLU A 64 -4.74 -1.12 -0.70
CA GLU A 64 -5.33 -2.20 -1.49
C GLU A 64 -4.89 -2.09 -2.96
N VAL A 65 -4.41 -3.18 -3.56
CA VAL A 65 -4.13 -3.24 -4.99
C VAL A 65 -5.45 -3.26 -5.76
N THR A 66 -5.70 -2.23 -6.58
CA THR A 66 -6.91 -2.13 -7.40
C THR A 66 -6.67 -2.47 -8.87
N VAL A 67 -5.44 -2.29 -9.37
CA VAL A 67 -5.04 -2.63 -10.75
C VAL A 67 -3.58 -3.10 -10.77
N CYS A 68 -3.34 -4.27 -11.36
CA CYS A 68 -1.99 -4.78 -11.68
C CYS A 68 -2.04 -5.70 -12.89
N ASP A 69 -1.86 -5.17 -14.10
CA ASP A 69 -1.99 -5.96 -15.33
C ASP A 69 -0.92 -7.05 -15.48
N SER A 70 0.26 -6.83 -14.89
CA SER A 70 1.34 -7.82 -14.92
C SER A 70 1.10 -9.02 -13.99
N GLN A 71 0.34 -8.82 -12.90
CA GLN A 71 0.08 -9.80 -11.84
C GLN A 71 -1.36 -9.63 -11.32
N PRO A 72 -2.37 -9.99 -12.13
CA PRO A 72 -3.78 -9.74 -11.81
C PRO A 72 -4.26 -10.45 -10.54
N GLU A 73 -3.58 -11.51 -10.10
CA GLU A 73 -3.82 -12.20 -8.83
C GLU A 73 -3.59 -11.34 -7.59
N LEU A 74 -2.88 -10.21 -7.72
CA LEU A 74 -2.66 -9.27 -6.63
C LEU A 74 -3.83 -8.31 -6.43
N VAL A 75 -4.77 -8.21 -7.39
CA VAL A 75 -5.94 -7.32 -7.25
C VAL A 75 -6.79 -7.78 -6.06
N GLY A 76 -7.05 -6.85 -5.14
CA GLY A 76 -7.75 -7.10 -3.87
C GLY A 76 -6.83 -7.52 -2.71
N VAL A 77 -5.52 -7.63 -2.93
CA VAL A 77 -4.56 -7.79 -1.82
C VAL A 77 -4.46 -6.47 -1.07
N GLU A 78 -4.58 -6.53 0.25
CA GLU A 78 -4.48 -5.42 1.18
C GLU A 78 -3.23 -5.53 2.05
N PHE A 79 -2.57 -4.40 2.27
CA PHE A 79 -1.47 -4.20 3.19
C PHE A 79 -1.91 -3.28 4.32
N ALA A 80 -1.37 -3.49 5.53
CA ALA A 80 -1.71 -2.70 6.71
C ALA A 80 -0.46 -2.41 7.56
N TRP A 81 -0.38 -1.18 8.08
CA TRP A 81 0.70 -0.71 8.96
C TRP A 81 0.13 0.15 10.10
N GLY A 82 0.82 0.16 11.24
CA GLY A 82 0.44 1.00 12.40
C GLY A 82 -0.78 0.52 13.18
N CYS A 83 -1.33 -0.65 12.85
CA CYS A 83 -2.44 -1.30 13.56
C CYS A 83 -1.98 -2.33 14.60
#